data_AF-A0A955YMM1-F1
#
_entry.id   AF-A0A955YMM1-F1
#
_cell.length_a   1.000
_cell.length_b   1.000
_cell.length_c   1.000
_cell.angle_alpha   90.00
_cell.angle_beta   90.00
_cell.angle_gamma   90.00
#
_symmetry.space_group_name_H-M   'P 1'
#
loop_
_entity.id
_entity.type
_entity.pdbx_description
1 polymer ?
#
loop_
_entity_poly.entity_id
_entity_poly.type
_entity_poly.pdbx_seq_one_letter_code
_entity_poly.pdbx_strand_id
1 'polypeptide(L)'
;MGAAVVVYGLLTAAALLLTGLRGRSPLSLPTDEAWLAGAIPALTMRTALSLAIGLGLGACAVRATKLLVTRTRWAMRLHVELRAMVGPLSGARIAFFAVTSGVTEEIFFRGALQPLAGVWLTSALFGAVHVGPNRTFLPWTLWAAFMGLLFGLSYQLTGSLLGPVVAHIVVNYENLHYLVSYDPVTVARERRITPEAPTLVGARVRTSGRSTPAEPR
;
A
#
# COMPACT_ATOMS: atom_id res chain seq x y z
N MET A 1 2.14 4.04 20.86
CA MET A 1 1.40 2.76 20.78
C MET A 1 0.08 2.80 21.53
N GLY A 2 0.00 3.37 22.75
CA GLY A 2 -1.24 3.44 23.53
C GLY A 2 -2.48 3.97 22.79
N ALA A 3 -2.40 5.12 22.12
CA ALA A 3 -3.54 5.68 21.38
C ALA A 3 -4.02 4.75 20.24
N ALA A 4 -3.10 4.17 19.47
CA ALA A 4 -3.45 3.24 18.38
C ALA A 4 -4.13 1.97 18.89
N VAL A 5 -3.65 1.40 20.00
CA VAL A 5 -4.29 0.25 20.66
C VAL A 5 -5.72 0.58 21.08
N VAL A 6 -5.94 1.76 21.69
CA VAL A 6 -7.27 2.19 22.11
C VAL A 6 -8.20 2.37 20.91
N VAL A 7 -7.76 3.10 19.89
CA VAL A 7 -8.57 3.34 18.68
C VAL A 7 -8.93 2.02 17.98
N TYR A 8 -7.95 1.15 17.73
CA TYR A 8 -8.21 -0.13 17.07
C TYR A 8 -9.02 -1.09 17.96
N GLY A 9 -8.80 -1.07 19.27
CA GLY A 9 -9.60 -1.84 20.22
C GLY A 9 -11.07 -1.41 20.22
N LEU A 10 -11.34 -0.11 20.29
CA LEU A 10 -12.70 0.43 20.23
C LEU A 10 -13.38 0.16 18.88
N LEU A 11 -12.65 0.33 17.78
CA LEU A 11 -13.18 0.09 16.44
C LEU A 11 -13.55 -1.39 16.25
N THR A 12 -12.69 -2.30 16.70
CA THR A 12 -12.95 -3.75 16.69
C THR A 12 -14.15 -4.09 17.57
N ALA A 13 -14.21 -3.57 18.80
CA ALA A 13 -15.32 -3.82 19.71
C ALA A 13 -16.65 -3.33 19.13
N ALA A 14 -16.68 -2.14 18.53
CA ALA A 14 -17.86 -1.60 17.85
C ALA A 14 -18.30 -2.49 16.67
N ALA A 15 -17.33 -2.95 15.86
CA ALA A 15 -17.62 -3.85 14.75
C ALA A 15 -18.22 -5.18 15.22
N LEU A 16 -17.58 -5.82 16.21
CA LEU A 16 -18.03 -7.10 16.77
C LEU A 16 -19.40 -6.99 17.44
N LEU A 17 -19.64 -5.89 18.17
CA LEU A 17 -20.95 -5.61 18.75
C LEU A 17 -22.01 -5.46 17.66
N LEU A 18 -21.73 -4.69 16.61
CA LEU A 18 -22.68 -4.45 15.51
C LEU A 18 -23.02 -5.75 14.74
N THR A 19 -22.02 -6.58 14.46
CA THR A 19 -22.24 -7.87 13.78
C THR A 19 -22.93 -8.88 14.70
N GLY A 20 -22.56 -8.89 15.99
CA GLY A 20 -23.13 -9.77 17.00
C GLY A 20 -24.60 -9.48 17.27
N LEU A 21 -24.98 -8.20 17.42
CA LEU A 21 -26.38 -7.78 17.55
C LEU A 21 -27.26 -8.15 16.35
N ARG A 22 -26.64 -8.44 15.20
CA ARG A 22 -27.34 -8.88 13.98
C ARG A 22 -27.28 -10.39 13.76
N GLY A 23 -26.61 -11.15 14.63
CA GLY A 23 -26.42 -12.59 14.45
C GLY A 23 -25.57 -12.94 13.22
N ARG A 24 -24.66 -12.05 12.81
CA ARG A 24 -23.84 -12.21 11.60
C ARG A 24 -22.37 -12.44 11.96
N SER A 25 -21.68 -13.19 11.10
CA SER A 25 -20.23 -13.32 11.17
C SER A 25 -19.56 -12.04 10.65
N PRO A 26 -18.58 -11.47 11.36
CA PRO A 26 -17.77 -10.37 10.82
C PRO A 26 -16.79 -10.86 9.76
N LEU A 27 -16.50 -12.16 9.68
CA LEU A 27 -15.44 -12.71 8.82
C LEU A 27 -15.98 -13.23 7.48
N SER A 28 -17.29 -13.45 7.37
CA SER A 28 -17.87 -14.08 6.20
C SER A 28 -19.30 -13.62 5.94
N LEU A 29 -19.63 -13.40 4.66
CA LEU A 29 -21.00 -13.16 4.26
C LEU A 29 -21.82 -14.46 4.30
N PRO A 30 -23.15 -14.36 4.54
CA PRO A 30 -24.09 -15.42 4.21
C PRO A 30 -23.93 -15.87 2.76
N THR A 31 -24.25 -17.14 2.51
CA THR A 31 -24.08 -17.77 1.20
C THR A 31 -24.88 -17.05 0.12
N ASP A 32 -26.11 -16.64 0.39
CA ASP A 32 -27.00 -15.94 -0.54
C ASP A 32 -26.53 -14.53 -0.93
N GLU A 33 -25.65 -13.91 -0.14
CA GLU A 33 -25.17 -12.54 -0.42
C GLU A 33 -23.84 -12.50 -1.19
N ALA A 34 -23.06 -13.57 -1.14
CA ALA A 34 -21.78 -13.65 -1.83
C ALA A 34 -21.97 -14.02 -3.31
N TRP A 35 -21.43 -13.21 -4.22
CA TRP A 35 -21.72 -13.36 -5.66
C TRP A 35 -21.26 -14.71 -6.25
N LEU A 36 -20.18 -15.30 -5.75
CA LEU A 36 -19.71 -16.60 -6.22
C LEU A 36 -20.35 -17.80 -5.52
N ALA A 37 -21.24 -17.60 -4.55
CA ALA A 37 -21.76 -18.73 -3.78
C ALA A 37 -22.60 -19.71 -4.61
N GLY A 38 -23.26 -19.24 -5.68
CA GLY A 38 -23.99 -20.13 -6.60
C GLY A 38 -23.06 -21.06 -7.39
N ALA A 39 -21.87 -20.57 -7.77
CA ALA A 39 -20.87 -21.35 -8.51
C ALA A 39 -19.91 -22.13 -7.59
N ILE A 40 -19.61 -21.59 -6.42
CA ILE A 40 -18.68 -22.14 -5.42
C ILE A 40 -19.35 -22.10 -4.04
N PRO A 41 -20.22 -23.05 -3.70
CA PRO A 41 -20.98 -23.00 -2.44
C PRO A 41 -20.08 -23.10 -1.20
N ALA A 42 -19.03 -23.92 -1.28
CA ALA A 42 -18.12 -24.19 -0.19
C ALA A 42 -17.34 -22.93 0.23
N LEU A 43 -17.53 -22.50 1.48
CA LEU A 43 -16.83 -21.33 2.05
C LEU A 43 -15.31 -21.50 2.07
N THR A 44 -14.81 -22.73 2.24
CA THR A 44 -13.37 -23.03 2.23
C THR A 44 -12.73 -22.71 0.88
N MET A 45 -13.37 -23.11 -0.23
CA MET A 45 -12.91 -22.81 -1.59
C MET A 45 -12.99 -21.31 -1.89
N ARG A 46 -14.08 -20.64 -1.49
CA ARG A 46 -14.21 -19.19 -1.63
C ARG A 46 -13.17 -18.43 -0.79
N THR A 47 -12.81 -18.95 0.37
CA THR A 47 -11.76 -18.40 1.23
C THR A 47 -10.38 -18.55 0.60
N ALA A 48 -10.07 -19.72 0.03
CA ALA A 48 -8.82 -19.93 -0.70
C ALA A 48 -8.71 -18.96 -1.89
N LEU A 49 -9.79 -18.77 -2.64
CA LEU A 49 -9.86 -17.77 -3.72
C LEU A 49 -9.69 -16.33 -3.19
N SER A 50 -10.35 -15.99 -2.08
CA SER A 50 -10.22 -14.68 -1.43
C SER A 50 -8.76 -14.39 -1.05
N LEU A 51 -8.07 -15.36 -0.44
CA LEU A 51 -6.65 -15.25 -0.11
C LEU A 51 -5.77 -15.06 -1.36
N ALA A 52 -6.03 -15.81 -2.43
CA ALA A 52 -5.29 -15.67 -3.69
C ALA A 52 -5.49 -14.27 -4.32
N ILE A 53 -6.74 -13.79 -4.37
CA ILE A 53 -7.07 -12.43 -4.82
C ILE A 53 -6.39 -11.39 -3.91
N GLY A 54 -6.47 -11.58 -2.59
CA GLY A 54 -5.89 -10.67 -1.61
C GLY A 54 -4.38 -10.52 -1.76
N LEU A 55 -3.65 -11.63 -1.88
CA LEU A 55 -2.21 -11.62 -2.15
C LEU A 55 -1.88 -10.93 -3.48
N GLY A 56 -2.66 -11.20 -4.53
CA GLY A 56 -2.50 -10.54 -5.83
C GLY A 56 -2.71 -9.03 -5.76
N LEU A 57 -3.81 -8.59 -5.13
CA LEU A 57 -4.12 -7.17 -4.91
C LEU A 57 -3.03 -6.49 -4.07
N GLY A 58 -2.58 -7.12 -3.00
CA GLY A 58 -1.51 -6.61 -2.14
C GLY A 58 -0.20 -6.42 -2.90
N ALA A 59 0.24 -7.45 -3.64
CA ALA A 59 1.46 -7.38 -4.46
C ALA A 59 1.37 -6.29 -5.54
N CYS A 60 0.25 -6.20 -6.25
CA CYS A 60 0.00 -5.16 -7.25
C CYS A 60 0.03 -3.76 -6.64
N ALA A 61 -0.63 -3.55 -5.49
CA ALA A 61 -0.66 -2.26 -4.81
C ALA A 61 0.72 -1.83 -4.31
N VAL A 62 1.50 -2.74 -3.73
CA VAL A 62 2.89 -2.48 -3.30
C VAL A 62 3.75 -2.12 -4.51
N ARG A 63 3.65 -2.88 -5.61
CA ARG A 63 4.39 -2.62 -6.84
C ARG A 63 4.01 -1.27 -7.44
N ALA A 64 2.72 -0.95 -7.50
CA ALA A 64 2.19 0.31 -7.99
C ALA A 64 2.71 1.48 -7.14
N THR A 65 2.68 1.37 -5.81
CA THR A 65 3.21 2.39 -4.89
C THR A 65 4.68 2.67 -5.18
N LYS A 66 5.53 1.63 -5.18
CA LYS A 66 6.98 1.76 -5.47
C LYS A 66 7.23 2.36 -6.87
N LEU A 67 6.41 1.99 -7.87
CA LEU A 67 6.52 2.56 -9.23
C LEU A 67 6.10 4.04 -9.26
N LEU A 68 4.98 4.41 -8.65
CA LEU A 68 4.48 5.78 -8.65
C LEU A 68 5.44 6.72 -7.94
N VAL A 69 5.98 6.32 -6.78
CA VAL A 69 6.96 7.11 -6.00
C VAL A 69 8.23 7.37 -6.81
N THR A 70 8.71 6.38 -7.57
CA THR A 70 9.93 6.51 -8.38
C THR A 70 9.73 7.21 -9.72
N ARG A 71 8.50 7.23 -10.26
CA ARG A 71 8.21 7.77 -11.61
C ARG A 71 7.50 9.10 -11.61
N THR A 72 6.86 9.51 -10.51
CA THR A 72 6.02 10.71 -10.49
C THR A 72 6.42 11.67 -9.38
N ARG A 73 6.39 12.98 -9.68
CA ARG A 73 6.73 14.02 -8.71
C ARG A 73 5.70 14.14 -7.59
N TRP A 74 4.42 13.89 -7.88
CA TRP A 74 3.36 14.00 -6.87
C TRP A 74 3.47 12.88 -5.84
N ALA A 75 3.73 11.63 -6.24
CA ALA A 75 3.86 10.51 -5.32
C ALA A 75 5.15 10.60 -4.51
N MET A 76 6.24 11.08 -5.12
CA MET A 76 7.47 11.38 -4.38
C MET A 76 7.23 12.42 -3.28
N ARG A 77 6.53 13.52 -3.56
CA ARG A 77 6.20 14.55 -2.55
C ARG A 77 5.35 13.97 -1.41
N LEU A 78 4.31 13.21 -1.76
CA LEU A 78 3.48 12.51 -0.77
C LEU A 78 4.31 11.54 0.09
N HIS A 79 5.23 10.78 -0.51
CA HIS A 79 6.14 9.88 0.21
C HIS A 79 7.02 10.63 1.21
N VAL A 80 7.58 11.77 0.82
CA VAL A 80 8.41 12.60 1.71
C VAL A 80 7.59 13.14 2.88
N GLU A 81 6.39 13.66 2.63
CA GLU A 81 5.52 14.18 3.69
C GLU A 81 5.03 13.06 4.64
N LEU A 82 4.60 11.92 4.11
CA LEU A 82 4.23 10.74 4.91
C LEU A 82 5.41 10.24 5.75
N ARG A 83 6.62 10.20 5.18
CA ARG A 83 7.84 9.78 5.89
C ARG A 83 8.13 10.73 7.05
N ALA A 84 7.97 12.03 6.85
CA ALA A 84 8.18 13.03 7.91
C ALA A 84 7.16 12.88 9.05
N MET A 85 5.90 12.51 8.75
CA MET A 85 4.86 12.28 9.76
C MET A 85 5.06 10.97 10.54
N VAL A 86 5.41 9.89 9.84
CA VAL A 86 5.59 8.57 10.45
C VAL A 86 6.88 8.51 11.28
N GLY A 87 7.94 9.16 10.79
CA GLY A 87 9.25 9.11 11.43
C GLY A 87 9.89 7.72 11.40
N PRO A 88 10.96 7.49 12.17
CA PRO A 88 11.62 6.19 12.24
C PRO A 88 10.76 5.17 13.00
N LEU A 89 10.54 4.00 12.39
CA LEU A 89 9.88 2.87 13.04
C LEU A 89 10.79 1.63 12.99
N SER A 90 10.77 0.84 14.06
CA SER A 90 11.37 -0.49 14.06
C SER A 90 10.48 -1.50 13.31
N GLY A 91 11.07 -2.59 12.79
CA GLY A 91 10.32 -3.64 12.11
C GLY A 91 9.17 -4.22 12.95
N ALA A 92 9.39 -4.40 14.27
CA ALA A 92 8.33 -4.86 15.18
C ALA A 92 7.14 -3.88 15.26
N ARG A 93 7.40 -2.56 15.26
CA ARG A 93 6.33 -1.55 15.23
C ARG A 93 5.61 -1.54 13.89
N ILE A 94 6.33 -1.72 12.79
CA ILE A 94 5.73 -1.84 11.45
C ILE A 94 4.79 -3.05 11.40
N ALA A 95 5.26 -4.22 11.84
CA ALA A 95 4.44 -5.43 11.93
C ALA A 95 3.19 -5.21 12.81
N PHE A 96 3.36 -4.60 13.98
CA PHE A 96 2.26 -4.26 14.87
C PHE A 96 1.21 -3.38 14.17
N PHE A 97 1.61 -2.27 13.55
CA PHE A 97 0.66 -1.39 12.87
C PHE A 97 0.00 -2.07 11.68
N ALA A 98 0.77 -2.78 10.84
CA ALA A 98 0.24 -3.45 9.66
C ALA A 98 -0.82 -4.51 10.02
N VAL A 99 -0.55 -5.34 11.03
CA VAL A 99 -1.49 -6.39 11.49
C VAL A 99 -2.70 -5.76 12.17
N THR A 100 -2.49 -4.86 13.14
CA THR A 100 -3.60 -4.30 13.92
C THR A 100 -4.52 -3.44 13.06
N SER A 101 -3.99 -2.59 12.19
CA SER A 101 -4.81 -1.79 11.28
C SER A 101 -5.52 -2.66 10.24
N GLY A 102 -4.78 -3.58 9.60
CA GLY A 102 -5.33 -4.42 8.53
C GLY A 102 -6.44 -5.36 9.01
N VAL A 103 -6.33 -5.93 10.20
CA VAL A 103 -7.41 -6.74 10.78
C VAL A 103 -8.59 -5.87 11.20
N THR A 104 -8.32 -4.83 11.98
CA THR A 104 -9.36 -4.02 12.62
C THR A 104 -10.19 -3.25 11.61
N GLU A 105 -9.55 -2.60 10.65
CA GLU A 105 -10.24 -1.77 9.66
C GLU A 105 -11.07 -2.64 8.72
N GLU A 106 -10.58 -3.81 8.30
CA GLU A 106 -11.38 -4.70 7.45
C GLU A 106 -12.57 -5.30 8.21
N ILE A 107 -12.40 -5.70 9.48
CA ILE A 107 -13.53 -6.14 10.32
C ILE A 107 -14.58 -5.03 10.43
N PHE A 108 -14.17 -3.79 10.62
CA PHE A 108 -15.10 -2.66 10.76
C PHE A 108 -15.76 -2.26 9.43
N PHE A 109 -14.97 -1.90 8.42
CA PHE A 109 -15.50 -1.36 7.17
C PHE A 109 -16.17 -2.42 6.30
N ARG A 110 -15.62 -3.64 6.25
CA ARG A 110 -16.10 -4.70 5.36
C ARG A 110 -16.95 -5.70 6.13
N GLY A 111 -16.50 -6.18 7.29
CA GLY A 111 -17.25 -7.13 8.10
C GLY A 111 -18.54 -6.54 8.68
N ALA A 112 -18.48 -5.33 9.22
CA ALA A 112 -19.61 -4.73 9.93
C ALA A 112 -20.40 -3.71 9.09
N LEU A 113 -19.72 -2.79 8.40
CA LEU A 113 -20.39 -1.66 7.74
C LEU A 113 -20.86 -1.99 6.30
N GLN A 114 -20.10 -2.76 5.52
CA GLN A 114 -20.42 -3.05 4.12
C GLN A 114 -21.76 -3.78 3.92
N PRO A 115 -22.15 -4.76 4.74
CA PRO A 115 -23.47 -5.38 4.64
C PRO A 115 -24.64 -4.40 4.84
N LEU A 116 -24.38 -3.20 5.39
CA LEU A 116 -25.39 -2.19 5.70
C LEU A 116 -25.41 -1.05 4.69
N ALA A 117 -24.22 -0.59 4.30
CA ALA A 117 -24.04 0.59 3.47
C ALA A 117 -23.69 0.25 2.01
N GLY A 118 -23.39 -1.02 1.71
CA GLY A 118 -22.94 -1.47 0.41
C GLY A 118 -21.50 -1.06 0.10
N VAL A 119 -20.95 -1.66 -0.96
CA VAL A 119 -19.53 -1.53 -1.34
C VAL A 119 -19.11 -0.07 -1.59
N TRP A 120 -19.95 0.70 -2.30
CA TRP A 120 -19.58 2.04 -2.74
C TRP A 120 -19.43 3.03 -1.58
N LEU A 121 -20.43 3.09 -0.69
CA LEU A 121 -20.43 4.02 0.43
C LEU A 121 -19.34 3.65 1.44
N THR A 122 -19.14 2.36 1.75
CA THR A 122 -18.07 1.97 2.68
C THR A 122 -16.68 2.23 2.13
N SER A 123 -16.48 2.11 0.82
CA SER A 123 -15.21 2.46 0.17
C SER A 123 -14.95 3.97 0.21
N ALA A 124 -15.99 4.78 0.00
CA ALA A 124 -15.89 6.24 0.13
C ALA A 124 -15.57 6.65 1.58
N LEU A 125 -16.24 6.06 2.57
CA LEU A 125 -15.98 6.30 4.00
C LEU A 125 -14.58 5.86 4.41
N PHE A 126 -14.11 4.72 3.90
CA PHE A 126 -12.74 4.26 4.11
C PHE A 126 -11.73 5.27 3.57
N GLY A 127 -11.94 5.80 2.36
CA GLY A 127 -11.13 6.90 1.84
C GLY A 127 -11.19 8.15 2.72
N ALA A 128 -12.39 8.53 3.17
CA ALA A 128 -12.60 9.75 3.96
C ALA A 128 -11.86 9.77 5.31
N VAL A 129 -11.66 8.61 5.94
CA VAL A 129 -10.84 8.52 7.17
C VAL A 129 -9.32 8.53 6.89
N HIS A 130 -8.92 8.34 5.63
CA HIS A 130 -7.53 8.43 5.16
C HIS A 130 -7.24 9.82 4.57
N VAL A 131 -7.44 10.85 5.39
CA VAL A 131 -7.20 12.25 5.02
C VAL A 131 -5.94 12.76 5.72
N GLY A 132 -5.12 13.52 4.99
CA GLY A 132 -3.96 14.20 5.57
C GLY A 132 -4.17 15.70 5.72
N PRO A 133 -3.22 16.42 6.35
CA PRO A 133 -3.41 17.80 6.77
C PRO A 133 -3.46 18.82 5.62
N ASN A 134 -3.08 18.44 4.41
CA ASN A 134 -3.02 19.34 3.27
C ASN A 134 -3.33 18.62 1.94
N ARG A 135 -3.39 19.37 0.84
CA ARG A 135 -3.77 18.85 -0.49
C ARG A 135 -2.79 17.83 -1.07
N THR A 136 -1.54 17.76 -0.61
CA THR A 136 -0.58 16.72 -1.03
C THR A 136 -1.09 15.32 -0.70
N PHE A 137 -1.97 15.18 0.30
CA PHE A 137 -2.55 13.90 0.74
C PHE A 137 -3.80 13.48 -0.02
N LEU A 138 -4.37 14.32 -0.89
CA LEU A 138 -5.56 13.95 -1.66
C LEU A 138 -5.35 12.67 -2.49
N PRO A 139 -4.20 12.44 -3.16
CA PRO A 139 -3.92 11.17 -3.81
C PRO A 139 -3.92 9.97 -2.86
N TRP A 140 -3.50 10.13 -1.59
CA TRP A 140 -3.58 9.06 -0.59
C TRP A 140 -5.03 8.74 -0.22
N THR A 141 -5.86 9.76 -0.01
CA THR A 141 -7.30 9.62 0.23
C THR A 141 -8.00 8.90 -0.93
N LEU A 142 -7.73 9.33 -2.17
CA LEU A 142 -8.29 8.70 -3.37
C LEU A 142 -7.78 7.26 -3.55
N TRP A 143 -6.50 7.03 -3.27
CA TRP A 143 -5.91 5.69 -3.30
C TRP A 143 -6.54 4.76 -2.26
N ALA A 144 -6.77 5.25 -1.03
CA ALA A 144 -7.44 4.50 0.01
C ALA A 144 -8.89 4.17 -0.38
N ALA A 145 -9.65 5.12 -0.93
CA ALA A 145 -11.00 4.85 -1.44
C ALA A 145 -11.00 3.78 -2.54
N PHE A 146 -10.05 3.87 -3.49
CA PHE A 146 -9.90 2.93 -4.58
C PHE A 146 -9.51 1.52 -4.10
N MET A 147 -8.50 1.40 -3.24
CA MET A 147 -8.14 0.12 -2.62
C MET A 147 -9.30 -0.43 -1.79
N GLY A 148 -10.03 0.45 -1.11
CA GLY A 148 -11.20 0.10 -0.34
C GLY A 148 -12.32 -0.50 -1.19
N LEU A 149 -12.49 0.00 -2.42
CA LEU A 149 -13.39 -0.56 -3.42
C LEU A 149 -12.92 -1.95 -3.87
N LEU A 150 -11.62 -2.12 -4.17
CA LEU A 150 -11.09 -3.43 -4.57
C LEU A 150 -11.25 -4.48 -3.46
N PHE A 151 -11.00 -4.11 -2.20
CA PHE A 151 -11.20 -4.98 -1.05
C PHE A 151 -12.69 -5.27 -0.80
N GLY A 152 -13.55 -4.26 -0.92
CA GLY A 152 -14.99 -4.45 -0.78
C GLY A 152 -15.58 -5.35 -1.87
N LEU A 153 -15.12 -5.20 -3.11
CA LEU A 153 -15.52 -6.06 -4.23
C LEU A 153 -14.98 -7.49 -4.07
N SER A 154 -13.74 -7.69 -3.63
CA SER A 154 -13.21 -9.04 -3.39
C SER A 154 -13.94 -9.74 -2.24
N TYR A 155 -14.33 -9.00 -1.20
CA TYR A 155 -15.18 -9.49 -0.13
C TYR A 155 -16.59 -9.84 -0.63
N GLN A 156 -17.22 -8.96 -1.42
CA GLN A 156 -18.57 -9.22 -1.96
C GLN A 156 -18.58 -10.42 -2.92
N LEU A 157 -17.51 -10.55 -3.71
CA LEU A 157 -17.34 -11.63 -4.67
C LEU A 157 -17.22 -13.00 -3.98
N THR A 158 -16.36 -13.08 -2.96
CA THR A 158 -16.01 -14.36 -2.32
C THR A 158 -16.83 -14.65 -1.06
N GLY A 159 -17.33 -13.61 -0.39
CA GLY A 159 -17.92 -13.71 0.93
C GLY A 159 -16.93 -14.01 2.05
N SER A 160 -15.61 -13.94 1.81
CA SER A 160 -14.59 -14.21 2.83
C SER A 160 -13.69 -13.00 3.04
N LEU A 161 -13.59 -12.53 4.29
CA LEU A 161 -12.85 -11.32 4.67
C LEU A 161 -11.32 -11.53 4.70
N LEU A 162 -10.86 -12.78 4.72
CA LEU A 162 -9.44 -13.07 4.90
C LEU A 162 -8.57 -12.54 3.75
N GLY A 163 -9.07 -12.54 2.52
CA GLY A 163 -8.38 -11.91 1.37
C GLY A 163 -8.12 -10.42 1.58
N PRO A 164 -9.17 -9.59 1.78
CA PRO A 164 -9.02 -8.18 2.16
C PRO A 164 -8.05 -7.94 3.32
N VAL A 165 -8.18 -8.70 4.42
CA VAL A 165 -7.31 -8.58 5.60
C VAL A 165 -5.85 -8.82 5.22
N VAL A 166 -5.55 -9.93 4.53
CA VAL A 166 -4.18 -10.24 4.12
C VAL A 166 -3.64 -9.19 3.15
N ALA A 167 -4.44 -8.75 2.18
CA ALA A 167 -4.05 -7.70 1.24
C ALA A 167 -3.67 -6.42 1.97
N HIS A 168 -4.50 -5.98 2.92
CA HIS A 168 -4.27 -4.76 3.70
C HIS A 168 -3.01 -4.89 4.56
N ILE A 169 -2.82 -6.01 5.27
CA ILE A 169 -1.61 -6.27 6.06
C ILE A 169 -0.36 -6.20 5.17
N VAL A 170 -0.37 -6.86 4.01
CA VAL A 170 0.75 -6.86 3.07
C VAL A 170 1.06 -5.45 2.58
N VAL A 171 0.03 -4.69 2.16
CA VAL A 171 0.19 -3.31 1.71
C VAL A 171 0.82 -2.44 2.78
N ASN A 172 0.30 -2.48 4.02
CA ASN A 172 0.80 -1.64 5.09
C ASN A 172 2.20 -2.05 5.54
N TYR A 173 2.46 -3.35 5.68
CA TYR A 173 3.77 -3.86 6.08
C TYR A 173 4.84 -3.42 5.09
N GLU A 174 4.63 -3.69 3.80
CA GLU A 174 5.59 -3.36 2.74
C GLU A 174 5.75 -1.85 2.53
N ASN A 175 4.65 -1.10 2.51
CA ASN A 175 4.71 0.34 2.27
C ASN A 175 5.29 1.09 3.46
N LEU A 176 5.06 0.67 4.71
CA LEU A 176 5.73 1.27 5.87
C LEU A 176 7.23 0.96 5.88
N HIS A 177 7.63 -0.28 5.56
CA HIS A 177 9.04 -0.61 5.38
C HIS A 177 9.69 0.23 4.28
N TYR A 178 9.02 0.40 3.15
CA TYR A 178 9.49 1.25 2.07
C TYR A 178 9.57 2.72 2.49
N LEU A 179 8.56 3.22 3.20
CA LEU A 179 8.51 4.60 3.70
C LEU A 179 9.66 4.92 4.65
N VAL A 180 10.02 3.97 5.51
CA VAL A 180 11.10 4.11 6.51
C VAL A 180 12.48 3.87 5.91
N SER A 181 12.63 3.04 4.88
CA SER A 181 13.94 2.70 4.29
C SER A 181 14.33 3.55 3.07
N TYR A 182 13.36 4.08 2.32
CA TYR A 182 13.62 4.79 1.07
C TYR A 182 13.44 6.30 1.22
N ASP A 183 14.53 7.05 1.01
CA ASP A 183 14.50 8.51 0.89
C ASP A 183 14.80 8.93 -0.57
N PRO A 184 13.78 9.35 -1.34
CA PRO A 184 13.97 9.74 -2.73
C PRO A 184 14.83 11.01 -2.90
N VAL A 185 14.89 11.90 -1.90
CA VAL A 185 15.66 13.14 -1.98
C VAL A 185 17.16 12.83 -1.91
N THR A 186 17.56 11.98 -0.97
CA THR A 186 18.94 11.51 -0.83
C THR A 186 19.38 10.76 -2.10
N VAL A 187 18.56 9.83 -2.60
CA VAL A 187 18.86 9.09 -3.85
C VAL A 187 19.00 10.01 -5.06
N ALA A 188 18.15 11.03 -5.19
CA ALA A 188 18.25 12.00 -6.28
C ALA A 188 19.50 12.88 -6.18
N ARG A 189 19.94 13.22 -4.96
CA ARG A 189 21.18 13.97 -4.72
C ARG A 189 22.41 13.15 -5.07
N GLU A 190 22.47 11.89 -4.64
CA GLU A 190 23.57 10.97 -4.96
C GLU A 190 23.74 10.80 -6.47
N ARG A 191 22.64 10.56 -7.21
CA ARG A 191 22.67 10.46 -8.69
C ARG A 191 23.19 11.71 -9.39
N ARG A 192 23.01 12.91 -8.82
CA ARG A 192 23.57 14.15 -9.39
C ARG A 192 25.07 14.27 -9.14
N ILE A 193 25.56 13.74 -8.02
CA ILE A 193 26.98 13.78 -7.63
C ILE A 193 27.80 12.73 -8.39
N THR A 194 27.20 11.57 -8.66
CA THR A 194 27.77 10.54 -9.52
C THR A 194 27.07 10.57 -10.89
N PRO A 195 27.35 11.56 -11.77
CA PRO A 195 26.95 11.42 -13.15
C PRO A 195 27.63 10.14 -13.66
N GLU A 196 26.87 9.21 -14.23
CA GLU A 196 27.44 8.09 -14.98
C GLU A 196 28.44 8.68 -15.96
N ALA A 197 29.73 8.54 -15.68
CA ALA A 197 30.76 8.84 -16.66
C ALA A 197 30.45 7.92 -17.83
N PRO A 198 30.16 8.42 -19.04
CA PRO A 198 30.15 7.55 -20.19
C PRO A 198 31.56 6.97 -20.26
N THR A 199 31.68 5.66 -20.06
CA THR A 199 32.92 4.92 -20.30
C THR A 199 33.25 5.06 -21.78
N LEU A 200 33.96 6.12 -22.14
CA LEU A 200 34.68 6.25 -23.40
C LEU A 200 35.93 5.37 -23.31
N VAL A 201 35.72 4.06 -23.26
CA VAL A 201 36.77 3.10 -23.62
C VAL A 201 36.88 3.17 -25.14
N GLY A 202 37.83 3.97 -25.65
CA GLY A 202 38.18 3.92 -27.07
C GLY A 202 38.57 5.23 -27.78
N ALA A 203 38.84 6.34 -27.10
CA ALA A 203 39.44 7.48 -27.78
C ALA A 203 40.93 7.17 -28.10
N ARG A 204 41.21 6.74 -29.35
CA ARG A 204 42.58 6.62 -29.86
C ARG A 204 43.30 7.96 -29.69
N VAL A 205 44.39 7.97 -28.94
CA VAL A 205 45.35 9.06 -28.91
C VAL A 205 45.97 9.17 -30.32
N ARG A 206 45.64 10.25 -31.03
CA ARG A 206 46.31 10.61 -32.28
C ARG A 206 47.60 11.34 -31.91
N THR A 207 48.74 10.66 -31.97
CA THR A 207 50.05 11.29 -31.85
C THR A 207 50.38 12.02 -33.15
N SER A 208 50.18 13.33 -33.19
CA SER A 208 50.82 14.22 -34.17
C SER A 208 51.94 14.99 -33.50
N GLY A 209 53.14 14.41 -33.44
CA GLY A 209 54.36 15.12 -33.07
C GLY A 209 55.01 15.71 -34.32
N ARG A 210 54.85 17.02 -34.51
CA ARG A 210 55.66 17.86 -35.42
C ARG A 210 57.11 17.85 -34.91
N SER A 211 58.07 17.54 -35.78
CA SER A 211 59.48 17.88 -35.56
C SER A 211 59.74 19.33 -36.01
N THR A 212 60.20 20.17 -35.09
CA THR A 212 60.77 21.49 -35.35
C THR A 212 62.26 21.39 -35.69
N PRO A 213 62.83 22.36 -36.43
CA PRO A 213 64.18 22.28 -36.99
C PRO A 213 65.25 22.64 -35.97
N ALA A 214 66.45 22.09 -36.18
CA ALA A 214 67.67 22.43 -35.44
C ALA A 214 68.64 23.20 -36.35
N GLU A 215 68.92 24.45 -35.97
CA GLU A 215 70.24 25.12 -36.11
C GLU A 215 70.72 25.38 -34.67
N PRO A 216 72.02 25.61 -34.34
CA PRO A 216 73.07 26.15 -35.21
C PRO A 216 74.47 25.49 -35.08
N ARG A 217 75.35 25.72 -36.06
CA ARG A 217 76.76 26.17 -35.91
C ARG A 217 77.38 26.48 -37.27
#